data_AF-A0A536W8T9-F1
#
_entry.id   AF-A0A536W8T9-F1
#
_cell.length_a   1.000
_cell.length_b   1.000
_cell.length_c   1.000
_cell.angle_alpha   90.00
_cell.angle_beta   90.00
_cell.angle_gamma   90.00
#
_symmetry.space_group_name_H-M   'P 1'
#
loop_
_entity.id
_entity.type
_entity.pdbx_description
1 polymer ?
#
loop_
_entity_poly.entity_id
_entity_poly.type
_entity_poly.pdbx_seq_one_letter_code
_entity_poly.pdbx_strand_id
1 'polypeptide(L)' 'MNPTDFQPTRPETLVAALLHLMTHYARTGCPRLAACISQHLQCLCVHPDADPVIREICAGLHGVWTETATGRAAADSLH' A
#
# COMPACT_ATOMS: atom_id res chain seq x y z
N MET A 1 -1.48 15.83 -28.51
CA MET A 1 -1.42 15.41 -27.10
C MET A 1 -1.24 16.65 -26.23
N ASN A 2 -2.12 16.89 -25.26
CA ASN A 2 -1.98 18.01 -24.32
C ASN A 2 -1.11 17.56 -23.13
N PRO A 3 -0.01 18.25 -22.77
CA PRO A 3 0.94 17.83 -21.73
C PRO A 3 0.42 17.97 -20.28
N THR A 4 -0.87 18.29 -20.08
CA THR A 4 -1.45 18.55 -18.75
C THR A 4 -2.12 17.32 -18.10
N ASP A 5 -2.05 16.14 -18.74
CA ASP A 5 -2.72 14.91 -18.27
C ASP A 5 -2.01 14.20 -17.10
N PHE A 6 -0.86 14.71 -16.64
CA PHE A 6 -0.20 14.29 -15.40
C PHE A 6 -0.88 14.97 -14.19
N GLN A 7 -2.18 14.74 -14.01
CA GLN A 7 -2.83 15.04 -12.74
C GLN A 7 -2.46 13.91 -11.74
N PRO A 8 -1.86 14.22 -10.58
CA PRO A 8 -1.24 13.23 -9.69
C PRO A 8 -2.24 12.44 -8.82
N THR A 9 -3.39 12.04 -9.37
CA THR A 9 -4.49 11.37 -8.63
C THR A 9 -5.09 10.18 -9.38
N ARG A 10 -4.31 9.54 -10.25
CA ARG A 10 -4.75 8.33 -10.94
C ARG A 10 -4.57 7.11 -10.01
N PRO A 11 -5.62 6.31 -9.75
CA PRO A 11 -5.52 5.12 -8.90
C PRO A 11 -4.39 4.17 -9.36
N GLU A 12 -4.09 4.15 -10.66
CA GLU A 12 -2.98 3.39 -11.24
C GLU A 12 -1.61 3.87 -10.73
N THR A 13 -1.43 5.17 -10.51
CA THR A 13 -0.18 5.73 -9.94
C THR A 13 -0.02 5.32 -8.48
N LEU A 14 -1.11 5.35 -7.70
CA LEU A 14 -1.11 4.90 -6.31
C LEU A 14 -0.82 3.39 -6.21
N VAL A 15 -1.39 2.58 -7.12
CA VAL A 15 -1.10 1.14 -7.20
C VAL A 15 0.36 0.89 -7.61
N ALA A 16 0.90 1.62 -8.59
CA ALA A 16 2.30 1.49 -8.98
C ALA A 16 3.26 1.88 -7.85
N ALA A 17 2.96 2.96 -7.11
CA ALA A 17 3.73 3.37 -5.94
C ALA A 17 3.68 2.31 -4.84
N LEU A 18 2.49 1.77 -4.54
CA LEU A 18 2.29 0.67 -3.60
C LEU A 18 3.14 -0.55 -3.96
N LEU A 19 3.10 -1.01 -5.22
CA LEU A 19 3.89 -2.15 -5.69
C LEU A 19 5.40 -1.91 -5.57
N HIS A 20 5.84 -0.68 -5.86
CA HIS A 20 7.24 -0.29 -5.68
C HIS A 20 7.66 -0.37 -4.20
N LEU A 21 6.83 0.17 -3.31
CA LEU A 21 7.03 0.12 -1.86
C LEU A 21 7.07 -1.32 -1.34
N MET A 22 6.13 -2.20 -1.74
CA MET A 22 6.11 -3.62 -1.37
C MET A 22 7.37 -4.35 -1.87
N THR A 23 7.80 -4.08 -3.10
CA THR A 23 9.05 -4.64 -3.66
C THR A 23 10.27 -4.18 -2.87
N HIS A 24 10.32 -2.90 -2.48
CA HIS A 24 11.41 -2.36 -1.69
C HIS A 24 11.42 -2.89 -0.26
N TYR A 25 10.25 -3.08 0.35
CA TYR A 25 10.11 -3.77 1.64
C TYR A 25 10.65 -5.20 1.57
N ALA A 26 10.27 -5.98 0.56
CA ALA A 26 10.75 -7.36 0.40
C ALA A 26 12.28 -7.47 0.33
N ARG A 27 12.96 -6.42 -0.17
CA ARG A 27 14.43 -6.36 -0.23
C ARG A 27 15.11 -5.91 1.07
N THR A 28 14.43 -5.10 1.87
CA THR A 28 15.05 -4.40 3.02
C THR A 28 14.55 -4.87 4.37
N GLY A 29 13.35 -5.45 4.43
CA GLY A 29 12.65 -5.78 5.68
C GLY A 29 12.36 -4.55 6.55
N CYS A 30 12.47 -3.33 6.01
CA CYS A 30 12.41 -2.12 6.82
C CYS A 30 10.98 -1.89 7.36
N PRO A 31 10.76 -1.91 8.69
CA PRO A 31 9.42 -1.79 9.26
C PRO A 31 8.75 -0.44 8.96
N ARG A 32 9.55 0.60 8.73
CA ARG A 32 9.04 1.91 8.30
C ARG A 32 8.36 1.86 6.93
N LEU A 33 8.84 1.00 6.03
CA LEU A 33 8.19 0.79 4.73
C LEU A 33 6.86 0.06 4.88
N ALA A 34 6.75 -0.90 5.82
CA ALA A 34 5.47 -1.53 6.12
C ALA A 34 4.41 -0.51 6.58
N ALA A 35 4.80 0.47 7.39
CA ALA A 35 3.91 1.57 7.78
C ALA A 35 3.51 2.45 6.58
N CYS A 36 4.45 2.80 5.70
CA CYS A 36 4.15 3.54 4.47
C CYS A 36 3.22 2.77 3.53
N ILE A 37 3.40 1.46 3.39
CA ILE A 37 2.54 0.57 2.59
C ILE A 37 1.13 0.56 3.15
N SER A 38 0.98 0.35 4.47
CA SER A 38 -0.30 0.40 5.17
C SER A 38 -1.02 1.74 4.92
N GLN A 39 -0.34 2.87 5.10
CA GLN A 39 -0.94 4.19 4.86
C GLN A 39 -1.38 4.40 3.40
N HIS A 40 -0.62 3.87 2.43
CA HIS A 40 -0.97 3.94 1.02
C HIS A 40 -2.22 3.10 0.69
N LEU A 41 -2.31 1.90 1.27
CA LEU A 41 -3.48 1.03 1.16
C LEU A 41 -4.72 1.70 1.76
N GLN A 42 -4.59 2.34 2.93
CA GLN A 42 -5.69 3.08 3.54
C GLN A 42 -6.20 4.21 2.64
N CYS A 43 -5.29 4.95 2.00
CA CYS A 43 -5.65 6.00 1.05
C CYS A 43 -6.46 5.44 -0.13
N LEU A 44 -6.04 4.30 -0.69
CA LEU A 44 -6.76 3.62 -1.77
C LEU A 44 -8.14 3.10 -1.34
N CYS A 45 -8.31 2.63 -0.10
CA CYS A 45 -9.59 2.16 0.41
C CYS A 45 -10.68 3.24 0.40
N VAL A 46 -10.28 4.47 0.72
CA VAL A 46 -11.21 5.61 0.86
C VAL A 46 -11.26 6.51 -0.38
N HIS A 47 -10.46 6.20 -1.41
CA HIS A 47 -10.36 7.04 -2.60
C HIS A 47 -11.66 6.99 -3.42
N PRO A 48 -12.32 8.13 -3.69
CA PRO A 48 -13.66 8.16 -4.31
C PRO A 48 -13.69 7.67 -5.76
N ASP A 49 -12.54 7.70 -6.45
CA ASP A 49 -12.41 7.23 -7.84
C ASP A 49 -11.78 5.83 -7.96
N ALA A 50 -11.41 5.18 -6.83
CA ALA A 50 -10.90 3.82 -6.90
C ALA A 50 -12.04 2.84 -7.22
N ASP A 51 -11.79 1.85 -8.07
CA ASP A 51 -12.75 0.79 -8.35
C ASP A 51 -13.14 0.07 -7.04
N PRO A 52 -14.43 -0.28 -6.83
CA PRO A 52 -14.89 -0.93 -5.59
C PRO A 52 -14.10 -2.20 -5.23
N VAL A 53 -13.72 -3.00 -6.23
CA VAL A 53 -12.92 -4.22 -6.04
C VAL A 53 -11.52 -3.86 -5.55
N ILE A 54 -10.92 -2.79 -6.09
CA ILE A 54 -9.61 -2.30 -5.64
C ILE A 54 -9.68 -1.80 -4.19
N ARG A 55 -10.76 -1.11 -3.79
CA ARG A 55 -10.95 -0.68 -2.39
C ARG A 55 -11.03 -1.87 -1.45
N GLU A 56 -11.79 -2.91 -1.82
CA GLU A 56 -11.95 -4.11 -1.02
C GLU A 56 -10.62 -4.88 -0.86
N ILE A 57 -9.88 -5.05 -1.97
CA ILE A 57 -8.54 -5.65 -1.94
C ILE A 57 -7.60 -4.84 -1.04
N CYS A 58 -7.58 -3.51 -1.20
CA CYS A 58 -6.73 -2.64 -0.40
C CYS A 58 -7.10 -2.68 1.09
N ALA A 59 -8.38 -2.85 1.43
CA ALA A 59 -8.85 -2.94 2.81
C ALA A 59 -8.37 -4.24 3.47
N GLY A 60 -8.44 -5.37 2.77
CA GLY A 60 -7.90 -6.64 3.26
C GLY A 60 -6.37 -6.58 3.46
N LEU A 61 -5.65 -6.01 2.49
CA LEU A 61 -4.20 -5.85 2.58
C LEU A 61 -3.79 -4.87 3.70
N HIS A 62 -4.56 -3.81 3.92
CA HIS A 62 -4.27 -2.81 4.95
C HIS A 62 -4.15 -3.44 6.35
N GLY A 63 -5.01 -4.41 6.68
CA GLY A 63 -4.92 -5.16 7.94
C GLY A 63 -3.58 -5.88 8.10
N VAL A 64 -3.21 -6.69 7.10
CA VAL A 64 -1.96 -7.48 7.09
C VAL A 64 -0.73 -6.58 7.26
N TRP A 65 -0.69 -5.44 6.56
CA TRP A 65 0.45 -4.53 6.62
C TRP A 65 0.51 -3.72 7.91
N THR A 66 -0.63 -3.46 8.56
CA THR A 66 -0.69 -2.81 9.88
C THR A 66 -0.13 -3.72 10.97
N GLU A 67 -0.47 -5.02 10.94
CA GLU A 67 0.11 -6.03 11.83
C GLU A 67 1.62 -6.18 11.60
N THR A 68 2.04 -6.14 10.34
CA THR A 68 3.46 -6.19 9.97
C THR A 68 4.21 -4.96 10.47
N ALA A 69 3.65 -3.76 10.29
CA ALA A 69 4.28 -2.50 10.70
C ALA A 69 4.39 -2.34 12.22
N THR A 70 3.42 -2.88 12.97
CA THR A 70 3.44 -2.87 14.45
C THR A 70 4.37 -3.93 15.04
N GLY A 71 5.01 -4.76 14.20
CA GLY A 71 5.98 -5.78 14.62
C GLY A 71 5.35 -7.09 15.07
N ARG A 72 4.03 -7.30 14.91
CA ARG A 72 3.38 -8.58 15.24
C ARG A 72 3.87 -9.70 14.33
N ALA A 73 4.14 -9.41 13.06
CA ALA A 73 4.71 -10.38 12.11
C ALA A 73 6.12 -10.88 12.51
N ALA A 74 6.90 -10.09 13.27
CA ALA A 74 8.20 -10.51 13.77
C ALA A 74 8.11 -11.48 14.96
N ALA A 75 6.98 -11.47 15.70
CA ALA A 75 6.76 -12.37 16.83
C ALA A 75 6.38 -13.79 16.38
N ASP A 76 5.66 -13.93 15.26
CA ASP A 76 5.26 -15.24 14.72
C ASP A 76 6.38 -15.96 13.93
N SER A 77 7.50 -15.27 13.65
CA SER A 77 8.70 -15.90 13.05
C SER A 77 9.65 -16.51 14.08
N LEU A 78 9.33 -16.43 15.38
CA LEU A 78 10.15 -16.94 16.49
C LEU A 78 9.59 -18.23 17.13
N HIS A 79 8.61 -18.88 16.48
CA HIS A 79 8.05 -20.18 16.87
C HIS A 79 8.24 -21.20 15.74
#